data_AF-A0A9D7KLB5-F1
#
_entry.id   AF-A0A9D7KLB5-F1
#
_cell.length_a   1.000
_cell.length_b   1.000
_cell.length_c   1.000
_cell.angle_alpha   90.00
_cell.angle_beta   90.00
_cell.angle_gamma   90.00
#
_symmetry.space_group_name_H-M   'P 1'
#
loop_
_entity.id
_entity.type
_entity.pdbx_description
1 polymer ?
#
loop_
_entity_poly.entity_id
_entity_poly.type
_entity_poly.pdbx_seq_one_letter_code
_entity_poly.pdbx_strand_id
1 'polypeptide(L)' 'MVSSELKTPLDVTIYPVGWVPVELASFTSESCFGGVKLLWSTATETNNFGFEVEMSLNGGEFTKVSETREPNFN' A
#
# COMPACT_ATOMS: atom_id res chain seq x y z
N MET A 1 -7.25 46.32 25.11
CA MET A 1 -6.35 45.94 24.00
C MET A 1 -6.68 44.48 23.71
N VAL A 2 -7.31 44.17 22.58
CA VAL A 2 -7.70 42.79 22.24
C VAL A 2 -6.51 42.08 21.61
N SER A 3 -6.16 40.92 22.17
CA SER A 3 -5.13 40.02 21.65
C SER A 3 -5.52 39.59 20.23
N SER A 4 -4.68 39.92 19.25
CA SER A 4 -4.85 39.44 17.87
C SER A 4 -4.57 37.95 17.81
N GLU A 5 -5.56 37.15 17.44
CA GLU A 5 -5.35 35.72 17.21
C GLU A 5 -4.42 35.54 16.01
N LEU A 6 -3.26 34.94 16.24
CA LEU A 6 -2.36 34.49 15.19
C LEU A 6 -3.01 33.29 14.51
N LYS A 7 -3.78 33.56 13.44
CA LYS A 7 -4.27 32.54 12.53
C LYS A 7 -3.08 32.02 11.75
N THR A 8 -2.51 30.90 12.19
CA THR A 8 -1.54 30.18 11.37
C THR A 8 -2.20 29.87 10.02
N PRO A 9 -1.54 30.12 8.88
CA PRO A 9 -2.07 29.66 7.61
C PRO A 9 -2.18 28.14 7.69
N LEU A 10 -3.39 27.63 7.45
CA LEU A 10 -3.59 26.19 7.23
C LEU A 10 -2.75 25.82 6.00
N ASP A 11 -1.70 25.04 6.21
CA ASP A 11 -0.96 24.43 5.11
C ASP A 11 -1.80 23.29 4.55
N VAL A 12 -2.59 23.60 3.53
CA VAL A 12 -3.42 22.61 2.82
C VAL A 12 -2.66 22.16 1.58
N THR A 13 -2.01 21.01 1.68
CA THR A 13 -1.47 20.31 0.50
C THR A 13 -2.62 19.57 -0.17
N ILE A 14 -3.07 20.05 -1.33
CA ILE A 14 -4.03 19.34 -2.18
C ILE A 14 -3.23 18.30 -2.98
N TYR A 15 -3.28 17.04 -2.55
CA TYR A 15 -2.74 15.95 -3.34
C TYR A 15 -3.54 15.82 -4.65
N PRO A 16 -2.88 15.70 -5.81
CA PRO A 16 -3.57 15.49 -7.08
C PRO A 16 -4.47 14.25 -6.96
N VAL A 17 -5.72 14.42 -7.41
CA VAL A 17 -6.75 13.37 -7.43
C VAL A 17 -6.26 12.26 -8.37
N GLY A 18 -5.57 11.24 -7.85
CA GLY A 18 -5.08 10.11 -8.65
C GLY A 18 -3.76 9.49 -8.24
N TRP A 19 -3.05 9.99 -7.22
CA TRP A 19 -1.85 9.31 -6.75
C TRP A 19 -2.26 8.23 -5.75
N VAL A 20 -2.30 6.98 -6.21
CA VAL A 20 -2.46 5.84 -5.33
C VAL A 20 -1.12 5.63 -4.62
N PRO A 21 -1.10 5.44 -3.28
CA PRO A 21 0.14 5.25 -2.53
C PRO A 21 0.94 4.03 -3.00
N VAL A 22 0.31 3.10 -3.72
CA VAL A 22 0.93 1.91 -4.30
C VAL A 22 0.40 1.69 -5.71
N GLU A 23 1.32 1.44 -6.64
CA GLU A 23 1.02 0.99 -8.00
C GLU A 23 1.95 -0.16 -8.36
N LEU A 24 1.41 -1.31 -8.76
CA LEU A 24 2.23 -2.47 -9.16
C LEU A 24 2.75 -2.30 -10.59
N ALA A 25 4.06 -2.37 -10.76
CA ALA A 25 4.70 -2.48 -12.07
C ALA A 25 4.66 -3.92 -12.61
N SER A 26 4.70 -4.91 -11.72
CA SER A 26 4.61 -6.33 -12.07
C SER A 26 4.01 -7.15 -10.94
N PHE A 27 3.24 -8.18 -11.28
CA PHE A 27 2.81 -9.22 -10.37
C PHE A 27 2.80 -10.56 -11.11
N THR A 28 3.72 -11.45 -10.77
CA THR A 28 3.86 -12.78 -11.38
C THR A 28 3.98 -13.85 -10.32
N SER A 29 3.81 -15.11 -10.73
CA SER A 29 3.96 -16.26 -9.86
C SER A 29 4.78 -17.36 -10.54
N GLU A 30 5.51 -18.11 -9.73
CA GLU A 30 6.29 -19.27 -10.14
C GLU A 30 5.91 -20.46 -9.26
N SER A 31 5.50 -21.57 -9.88
CA SER A 31 5.30 -22.83 -9.15
C SER A 31 6.66 -23.37 -8.69
N CYS A 32 6.80 -23.65 -7.40
CA CYS A 32 8.02 -24.20 -6.82
C CYS A 32 7.71 -25.46 -6.00
N PHE A 33 8.75 -26.18 -5.59
CA PHE A 33 8.57 -27.36 -4.75
C PHE A 33 7.93 -26.96 -3.41
N GLY A 34 6.73 -27.47 -3.16
CA GLY A 34 5.99 -27.22 -1.92
C GLY A 34 5.21 -25.90 -1.89
N GLY A 35 5.10 -25.16 -2.99
CA GLY A 35 4.28 -23.94 -2.99
C GLY A 35 4.33 -23.11 -4.27
N VAL A 36 3.95 -21.84 -4.11
CA VAL A 36 3.98 -20.83 -5.15
C VAL A 36 4.80 -19.65 -4.64
N LYS A 37 5.77 -19.21 -5.45
CA LYS A 37 6.51 -17.98 -5.18
C LYS A 37 5.83 -16.83 -5.91
N LEU A 38 5.41 -15.82 -5.15
CA LEU A 38 4.87 -14.58 -5.71
C LEU A 38 6.02 -13.58 -5.86
N LEU A 39 6.05 -12.90 -7.00
CA LEU A 39 7.06 -11.92 -7.36
C LEU A 39 6.34 -10.64 -7.79
N TRP A 40 6.64 -9.53 -7.15
CA TRP A 40 6.07 -8.25 -7.51
C TRP A 40 7.07 -7.11 -7.40
N SER A 41 6.77 -6.03 -8.10
CA SER A 41 7.49 -4.76 -8.00
C SER A 41 6.48 -3.63 -8.13
N THR A 42 6.78 -2.51 -7.47
CA THR A 42 5.96 -1.31 -7.49
C THR A 42 6.55 -0.28 -8.46
N ALA A 43 5.68 0.35 -9.25
CA ALA A 43 6.03 1.55 -10.02
C ALA A 43 6.08 2.77 -9.10
N THR A 44 5.16 2.84 -8.13
CA THR A 44 5.13 3.82 -7.05
C THR A 44 4.79 3.15 -5.73
N GLU A 45 5.45 3.57 -4.66
CA GLU A 45 5.23 3.06 -3.30
C GLU A 45 5.59 4.15 -2.28
N THR A 46 4.58 4.85 -1.77
CA THR A 46 4.72 5.96 -0.83
C THR A 46 3.61 5.87 0.20
N ASN A 47 3.96 5.93 1.49
CA ASN A 47 3.00 5.76 2.58
C ASN A 47 2.23 4.40 2.51
N ASN A 48 2.95 3.33 2.12
CA ASN A 48 2.40 1.99 2.12
C ASN A 48 2.60 1.31 3.49
N PHE A 49 1.54 0.82 4.12
CA PHE A 49 1.67 0.06 5.37
C PHE A 49 2.29 -1.33 5.13
N GLY A 50 2.06 -1.89 3.95
CA GLY A 50 2.46 -3.25 3.60
C GLY A 50 1.46 -3.90 2.64
N PHE A 51 1.63 -5.20 2.40
CA PHE A 51 0.76 -5.98 1.52
C PHE A 51 0.10 -7.12 2.26
N GLU A 52 -1.19 -7.33 2.01
CA GLU A 52 -1.88 -8.55 2.37
C GLU A 52 -1.90 -9.49 1.17
N VAL A 53 -1.54 -10.75 1.39
CA VAL A 53 -1.58 -11.78 0.35
C VAL A 53 -2.75 -12.68 0.63
N GLU A 54 -3.66 -12.76 -0.34
CA GLU A 54 -4.81 -13.64 -0.30
C GLU A 54 -4.75 -14.69 -1.42
N MET A 55 -5.35 -15.85 -1.16
CA MET A 55 -5.41 -16.97 -2.10
C MET A 55 -6.85 -17.47 -2.25
N SER A 56 -7.23 -17.84 -3.47
CA SER A 56 -8.49 -18.52 -3.78
C SER A 56 -8.23 -19.80 -4.56
N LEU A 57 -8.95 -20.88 -4.24
CA LEU A 57 -8.91 -22.14 -4.98
C LEU A 57 -9.92 -22.18 -6.13
N ASN A 58 -10.93 -21.31 -6.11
CA ASN A 58 -12.05 -21.31 -7.06
C ASN A 58 -12.17 -20.00 -7.85
N GLY A 59 -11.27 -19.03 -7.62
CA GLY A 59 -11.32 -17.70 -8.25
C GLY A 59 -12.46 -16.81 -7.72
N GLY A 60 -13.10 -17.20 -6.62
CA GLY A 60 -14.21 -16.48 -6.00
C GLY A 60 -13.84 -15.98 -4.62
N GLU A 61 -13.94 -16.84 -3.60
CA GLU A 61 -13.61 -16.48 -2.22
C GLU A 61 -12.09 -16.50 -2.03
N PHE A 62 -11.55 -15.39 -1.55
CA PHE A 62 -10.14 -15.25 -1.20
C PHE A 62 -9.98 -15.30 0.31
N THR A 63 -8.92 -15.96 0.77
CA THR A 63 -8.55 -16.01 2.19
C THR A 63 -7.14 -15.47 2.35
N LYS A 64 -6.94 -14.62 3.36
CA LYS A 64 -5.60 -14.16 3.76
C LYS A 64 -4.71 -15.35 4.09
N VAL A 65 -3.55 -15.41 3.44
CA VAL A 65 -2.52 -16.43 3.66
C VAL A 65 -1.19 -15.84 4.15
N SER A 66 -0.94 -14.56 3.92
CA SER A 66 0.28 -13.89 4.39
C SER A 66 0.10 -12.37 4.48
N GLU A 67 1.06 -11.71 5.12
CA GLU A 67 1.22 -10.26 5.08
C GLU A 67 2.69 -9.89 5.04
N THR A 68 3.02 -8.80 4.33
CA THR A 68 4.30 -8.11 4.42
C THR A 68 4.06 -6.74 5.01
N ARG A 69 4.98 -6.25 5.84
CA ARG A 69 4.89 -4.90 6.43
C ARG A 69 6.08 -4.09 5.99
N GLU A 70 5.84 -2.80 5.74
CA GLU A 70 6.94 -1.88 5.49
C GLU A 70 7.77 -1.72 6.78
N PRO A 71 9.12 -1.83 6.72
CA PRO A 71 9.96 -1.89 7.93
C PRO A 71 9.89 -0.65 8.83
N ASN A 72 9.39 0.47 8.32
CA ASN A 72 9.43 1.78 8.97
C ASN A 72 8.06 2.25 9.49
N PHE A 73 7.03 1.39 9.53
CA PHE A 73 5.76 1.69 10.18
C PHE A 73 5.80 1.23 11.65
N ASN A 74 5.84 2.22 12.57
CA ASN A 74 5.82 2.04 14.03
C ASN A 74 4.41 1.78 14.58
#